data_AF-A0A088T2R1-F1
#
_entry.id   AF-A0A088T2R1-F1
#
_cell.length_a   1.000
_cell.length_b   1.000
_cell.length_c   1.000
_cell.angle_alpha   90.00
_cell.angle_beta   90.00
_cell.angle_gamma   90.00
#
_symmetry.space_group_name_H-M   'P 1'
#
loop_
_entity.id
_entity.type
_entity.pdbx_description
1 polymer ?
#
loop_
_entity_poly.entity_id
_entity_poly.type
_entity_poly.pdbx_seq_one_letter_code
_entity_poly.pdbx_strand_id
1 'polypeptide(L)'
;MKNLKAVRKQKGIKQIEVAKFLNVSEGTYSRYESGKINMTPDQLIKLSDFFNVATDYLLGMIDVALTPEQNFVKNNLDDAEVILKKEFNLKLAGETLTEAEARKMLDFLRILRDE
;
A
#
# COMPACT_ATOMS: atom_id res chain seq x y z
N MET A 1 14.28 4.55 9.67
CA MET A 1 13.10 3.92 9.05
C MET A 1 12.90 2.51 9.60
N LYS A 2 12.02 2.35 10.61
CA LYS A 2 11.79 1.07 11.30
C LYS A 2 11.38 -0.05 10.33
N ASN A 3 10.48 0.27 9.40
CA ASN A 3 9.87 -0.71 8.50
C ASN A 3 10.81 -1.15 7.37
N LEU A 4 11.70 -0.28 6.89
CA LEU A 4 12.71 -0.63 5.87
C LEU A 4 13.64 -1.75 6.36
N LYS A 5 14.16 -1.63 7.59
CA LYS A 5 15.00 -2.67 8.20
C LYS A 5 14.20 -3.95 8.47
N ALA A 6 12.93 -3.81 8.88
CA ALA A 6 12.06 -4.93 9.18
C ALA A 6 11.78 -5.79 7.93
N VAL A 7 11.31 -5.16 6.85
CA VAL A 7 10.97 -5.89 5.61
C VAL A 7 12.18 -6.57 4.99
N ARG A 8 13.35 -5.91 5.02
CA ARG A 8 14.60 -6.52 4.55
C ARG A 8 14.94 -7.79 5.34
N LYS A 9 14.89 -7.69 6.68
CA LYS A 9 15.17 -8.84 7.56
C LYS A 9 14.16 -9.97 7.38
N GLN A 10 12.87 -9.64 7.25
CA GLN A 10 11.82 -10.62 7.00
C GLN A 10 12.05 -11.40 5.70
N LYS A 11 12.54 -10.73 4.65
CA LYS A 11 12.90 -11.35 3.38
C LYS A 11 14.28 -12.01 3.35
N GLY A 12 15.04 -11.97 4.44
CA GLY A 12 16.37 -12.58 4.53
C GLY A 12 17.46 -11.89 3.70
N ILE A 13 17.23 -10.64 3.26
CA ILE A 13 18.13 -9.92 2.34
C ILE A 13 19.22 -9.18 3.13
N LYS A 14 20.47 -9.16 2.65
CA LYS A 14 21.58 -8.40 3.28
C LYS A 14 21.58 -6.94 2.85
N GLN A 15 22.12 -6.05 3.69
CA GLN A 15 22.22 -4.62 3.37
C GLN A 15 23.00 -4.37 2.08
N ILE A 16 24.12 -5.06 1.86
CA ILE A 16 24.91 -4.98 0.64
C ILE A 16 24.12 -5.32 -0.64
N GLU A 17 23.13 -6.21 -0.58
CA GLU A 17 22.34 -6.61 -1.76
C GLU A 17 21.40 -5.47 -2.19
N VAL A 18 20.74 -4.84 -1.21
CA VAL A 18 19.87 -3.69 -1.48
C VAL A 18 20.69 -2.47 -1.90
N ALA A 19 21.86 -2.27 -1.30
CA ALA A 19 22.78 -1.21 -1.68
C ALA A 19 23.24 -1.36 -3.14
N LYS A 20 23.59 -2.57 -3.56
CA LYS A 20 23.93 -2.88 -4.97
C LYS A 20 22.75 -2.58 -5.90
N PHE A 21 21.54 -3.01 -5.55
CA PHE A 21 20.33 -2.74 -6.34
C PHE A 21 20.07 -1.23 -6.51
N LEU A 22 20.30 -0.44 -5.46
CA LEU A 22 20.15 1.02 -5.51
C LEU A 22 21.36 1.77 -6.09
N ASN A 23 22.43 1.06 -6.45
CA ASN A 23 23.71 1.63 -6.86
C ASN A 23 24.27 2.64 -5.83
N VAL A 24 24.28 2.26 -4.55
CA VAL A 24 24.85 3.04 -3.44
C VAL A 24 25.79 2.17 -2.61
N SER A 25 26.57 2.81 -1.73
CA SER A 25 27.38 2.06 -0.75
C SER A 25 26.50 1.37 0.30
N GLU A 26 26.97 0.25 0.87
CA GLU A 26 26.30 -0.41 2.00
C GLU A 26 26.12 0.53 3.20
N GLY A 27 27.12 1.39 3.46
CA GLY A 27 27.05 2.41 4.49
C GLY A 27 25.93 3.42 4.24
N THR A 28 25.72 3.84 2.99
CA THR A 28 24.60 4.71 2.58
C THR A 28 23.27 4.04 2.88
N TYR A 29 23.09 2.78 2.47
CA TYR A 29 21.87 2.03 2.74
C TYR A 29 21.62 1.81 4.25
N SER A 30 22.67 1.52 5.02
CA SER A 30 22.58 1.43 6.49
C SER A 30 22.12 2.75 7.12
N ARG A 31 22.58 3.90 6.59
CA ARG A 31 22.12 5.22 7.02
C ARG A 31 20.65 5.46 6.64
N TYR A 32 20.15 4.95 5.51
CA TYR A 32 18.71 4.96 5.19
C TYR A 32 17.90 4.16 6.22
N GLU A 33 18.29 2.92 6.54
CA GLU A 33 17.59 2.10 7.55
C GLU A 33 17.52 2.79 8.91
N SER A 34 18.63 3.40 9.33
CA SER A 34 18.68 4.15 10.60
C SER A 34 17.97 5.50 10.56
N GLY A 35 17.56 6.00 9.38
CA GLY A 35 16.95 7.32 9.22
C GLY A 35 17.94 8.49 9.39
N LYS A 36 19.25 8.23 9.30
CA LYS A 36 20.30 9.26 9.44
C LYS A 36 20.42 10.16 8.21
N ILE A 37 19.97 9.69 7.05
CA ILE A 37 19.90 10.44 5.80
C ILE A 37 18.61 10.05 5.07
N ASN A 38 18.12 10.97 4.23
CA ASN A 38 16.92 10.74 3.43
C ASN A 38 17.26 10.08 2.10
N MET A 39 16.32 9.29 1.58
CA MET A 39 16.34 8.76 0.23
C MET A 39 15.69 9.75 -0.73
N THR A 40 16.05 9.69 -2.00
CA THR A 40 15.28 10.38 -3.04
C THR A 40 13.94 9.66 -3.29
N PRO A 41 12.95 10.35 -3.88
CA PRO A 41 11.71 9.69 -4.31
C PRO A 41 11.94 8.48 -5.22
N ASP A 42 12.85 8.58 -6.18
CA ASP A 42 13.18 7.47 -7.09
C ASP A 42 13.74 6.25 -6.36
N GLN A 43 14.59 6.46 -5.34
CA GLN A 43 15.11 5.37 -4.52
C GLN A 43 14.00 4.70 -3.72
N LEU A 44 13.07 5.50 -3.18
CA LEU A 44 11.92 4.98 -2.44
C LEU A 44 11.00 4.15 -3.33
N ILE A 45 10.73 4.60 -4.56
CA ILE A 45 9.93 3.85 -5.55
C ILE A 45 10.63 2.52 -5.89
N LYS A 46 11.93 2.56 -6.21
CA LYS A 46 12.70 1.34 -6.49
C LYS A 46 12.65 0.34 -5.33
N LEU A 47 12.70 0.81 -4.09
CA LEU A 47 12.59 -0.05 -2.90
C LEU A 47 11.19 -0.61 -2.71
N SER A 48 10.15 0.17 -3.01
CA SER A 48 8.76 -0.28 -3.01
C SER A 48 8.60 -1.46 -3.96
N ASP A 49 9.11 -1.34 -5.19
CA ASP A 49 9.05 -2.41 -6.19
C ASP A 49 9.89 -3.62 -5.78
N PHE A 50 11.12 -3.38 -5.32
CA PHE A 50 12.05 -4.43 -4.90
C PHE A 50 11.50 -5.29 -3.74
N PHE A 51 10.86 -4.65 -2.76
CA PHE A 51 10.28 -5.36 -1.63
C PHE A 51 8.81 -5.77 -1.86
N ASN A 52 8.19 -5.31 -2.94
CA ASN A 52 6.77 -5.46 -3.21
C ASN A 52 5.90 -4.99 -2.02
N VAL A 53 6.17 -3.78 -1.54
CA VAL A 53 5.40 -3.13 -0.45
C VAL A 53 5.24 -1.65 -0.74
N ALA A 54 4.13 -1.05 -0.35
CA ALA A 54 3.83 0.36 -0.56
C ALA A 54 4.86 1.28 0.13
N THR A 55 5.10 2.43 -0.48
CA THR A 55 5.99 3.46 0.05
C THR A 55 5.53 3.96 1.42
N ASP A 56 4.23 4.06 1.66
CA ASP A 56 3.61 4.36 2.96
C ASP A 56 4.12 3.43 4.07
N TYR A 57 4.23 2.14 3.77
CA TYR A 57 4.75 1.17 4.73
C TYR A 57 6.24 1.41 4.98
N LEU A 58 7.05 1.63 3.94
CA LEU A 58 8.49 1.92 4.08
C LEU A 58 8.75 3.20 4.89
N LEU A 59 7.91 4.22 4.71
CA LEU A 59 7.94 5.49 5.43
C LEU A 59 7.41 5.39 6.86
N GLY A 60 6.69 4.31 7.19
CA GLY A 60 6.08 4.13 8.52
C GLY A 60 4.76 4.88 8.70
N MET A 61 4.07 5.22 7.61
CA MET A 61 2.75 5.84 7.61
C MET A 61 1.63 4.82 7.85
N ILE A 62 1.92 3.54 7.57
CA ILE A 62 1.04 2.40 7.88
C ILE A 62 1.86 1.26 8.51
N ASP A 63 1.22 0.50 9.41
CA ASP A 63 1.84 -0.64 10.10
C ASP A 63 1.74 -1.96 9.31
N VAL A 64 0.82 -2.02 8.33
CA VAL A 64 0.57 -3.20 7.52
C VAL A 64 1.39 -3.12 6.23
N ALA A 65 2.16 -4.18 5.95
CA ALA A 65 2.92 -4.33 4.71
C ALA A 65 1.99 -4.70 3.54
N LEU A 66 1.29 -3.70 3.01
CA LEU A 66 0.49 -3.82 1.79
C LEU A 66 1.39 -3.71 0.56
N THR A 67 1.04 -4.41 -0.51
CA THR A 67 1.57 -4.12 -1.86
C THR A 67 1.10 -2.72 -2.32
N PRO A 68 1.77 -2.10 -3.30
CA PRO A 68 1.30 -0.85 -3.91
C PRO A 68 -0.16 -0.93 -4.38
N GLU A 69 -0.56 -2.02 -5.01
CA GLU A 69 -1.92 -2.24 -5.52
C GLU A 69 -2.93 -2.35 -4.38
N GLN A 70 -2.61 -3.11 -3.33
CA GLN A 70 -3.48 -3.22 -2.15
C GLN A 70 -3.62 -1.88 -1.42
N ASN A 71 -2.54 -1.11 -1.32
CA ASN A 71 -2.57 0.21 -0.69
C ASN A 71 -3.38 1.20 -1.53
N PHE A 72 -3.22 1.17 -2.85
CA PHE A 72 -4.04 1.95 -3.77
C PHE A 72 -5.52 1.58 -3.61
N VAL A 73 -5.87 0.29 -3.71
CA VAL A 73 -7.24 -0.17 -3.52
C VAL A 73 -7.79 0.26 -2.16
N LYS A 74 -7.05 0.09 -1.06
CA LYS A 74 -7.48 0.55 0.26
C LYS A 74 -7.76 2.06 0.29
N ASN A 75 -6.83 2.87 -0.22
CA ASN A 75 -6.97 4.33 -0.24
C ASN A 75 -8.12 4.80 -1.15
N ASN A 76 -8.47 4.03 -2.18
CA ASN A 76 -9.56 4.32 -3.12
C ASN A 76 -10.86 3.54 -2.83
N LEU A 77 -10.87 2.62 -1.86
CA LEU A 77 -12.07 1.88 -1.43
C LEU A 77 -12.94 2.72 -0.51
N ASP A 78 -12.30 3.61 0.27
CA ASP A 78 -13.02 4.67 0.97
C ASP A 78 -13.75 5.57 -0.05
N ASP A 79 -13.27 5.67 -1.30
CA ASP A 79 -13.97 6.35 -2.38
C ASP A 79 -15.08 5.52 -3.03
N ALA A 80 -15.01 4.19 -3.13
CA ALA A 80 -16.07 3.40 -3.77
C ALA A 80 -17.40 3.46 -2.98
N GLU A 81 -17.33 3.38 -1.66
CA GLU A 81 -18.49 3.54 -0.77
C GLU A 81 -18.99 5.00 -0.77
N VAL A 82 -18.08 5.97 -0.83
CA VAL A 82 -18.41 7.41 -0.93
C VAL A 82 -18.98 7.77 -2.31
N ILE A 83 -18.48 7.21 -3.41
CA ILE A 83 -18.95 7.40 -4.79
C ILE A 83 -20.32 6.75 -4.96
N LEU A 84 -20.52 5.51 -4.49
CA LEU A 84 -21.84 4.86 -4.55
C LEU A 84 -22.89 5.65 -3.75
N LYS A 85 -22.52 6.19 -2.58
CA LYS A 85 -23.40 7.03 -1.77
C LYS A 85 -23.64 8.43 -2.36
N LYS A 86 -22.61 9.07 -2.94
CA LYS A 86 -22.70 10.46 -3.46
C LYS A 86 -23.20 10.57 -4.90
N GLU A 87 -22.69 9.75 -5.80
CA GLU A 87 -22.93 9.88 -7.25
C GLU A 87 -24.16 9.10 -7.71
N PHE A 88 -24.44 7.92 -7.13
CA PHE A 88 -25.43 7.01 -7.70
C PHE A 88 -26.77 6.96 -6.97
N ASN A 89 -26.90 7.60 -5.79
CA ASN A 89 -28.14 7.72 -4.99
C ASN A 89 -29.05 6.48 -5.09
N LEU A 90 -28.45 5.28 -4.97
CA LEU A 90 -29.09 4.02 -5.33
C LEU A 90 -30.28 3.77 -4.42
N LYS A 91 -31.43 3.50 -5.04
CA LYS A 91 -32.66 3.18 -4.34
C LYS A 91 -33.10 1.76 -4.67
N LEU A 92 -33.43 1.00 -3.64
CA LEU A 92 -34.11 -0.28 -3.76
C LEU A 92 -35.49 -0.12 -3.14
N ALA A 93 -36.54 -0.50 -3.88
CA ALA A 93 -37.93 -0.29 -3.46
C ALA A 93 -38.28 1.16 -3.06
N GLY A 94 -37.57 2.14 -3.64
CA GLY A 94 -37.78 3.58 -3.35
C GLY A 94 -37.02 4.10 -2.12
N GLU A 95 -36.37 3.23 -1.36
CA GLU A 95 -35.55 3.58 -0.21
C GLU A 95 -34.07 3.65 -0.60
N THR A 96 -33.36 4.66 -0.08
CA THR A 96 -31.92 4.77 -0.26
C THR A 96 -31.23 3.66 0.53
N LEU A 97 -30.28 2.97 -0.09
CA LEU A 97 -29.52 1.92 0.58
C LEU A 97 -28.80 2.45 1.81
N THR A 98 -28.79 1.64 2.87
CA THR A 98 -27.93 1.85 4.04
C THR A 98 -26.48 1.50 3.74
N GLU A 99 -25.57 1.95 4.59
CA GLU A 99 -24.14 1.63 4.47
C GLU A 99 -23.85 0.13 4.48
N ALA A 100 -24.52 -0.60 5.37
CA ALA A 100 -24.38 -2.05 5.45
C ALA A 100 -24.88 -2.76 4.18
N GLU A 101 -25.92 -2.25 3.54
CA GLU A 101 -26.45 -2.80 2.28
C GLU A 101 -25.55 -2.49 1.09
N ALA A 102 -25.01 -1.27 1.03
CA ALA A 102 -24.04 -0.89 0.00
C ALA A 102 -22.79 -1.78 0.05
N ARG A 103 -22.29 -2.10 1.26
CA ARG A 103 -21.17 -3.05 1.44
C ARG A 103 -21.49 -4.44 0.92
N LYS A 104 -22.65 -4.99 1.28
CA LYS A 104 -23.10 -6.31 0.79
C LYS A 104 -23.25 -6.33 -0.73
N MET A 105 -23.74 -5.24 -1.32
CA MET A 105 -23.87 -5.11 -2.78
C MET A 105 -22.50 -5.09 -3.47
N LEU A 106 -21.52 -4.38 -2.89
CA LEU A 106 -20.16 -4.34 -3.41
C LEU A 106 -19.52 -5.74 -3.37
N ASP A 107 -19.72 -6.47 -2.28
CA ASP A 107 -19.24 -7.85 -2.15
C ASP A 107 -19.89 -8.78 -3.17
N PHE A 108 -21.19 -8.63 -3.42
CA PHE A 108 -21.90 -9.35 -4.48
C PHE A 108 -21.33 -9.05 -5.88
N LEU A 109 -21.08 -7.78 -6.20
CA LEU A 109 -20.51 -7.38 -7.50
C LEU A 109 -19.09 -7.93 -7.71
N ARG A 110 -18.29 -8.06 -6.65
CA ARG A 110 -16.96 -8.68 -6.72
C ARG A 110 -17.06 -10.16 -7.08
N ILE A 111 -17.99 -10.88 -6.44
CA ILE A 111 -18.23 -12.31 -6.72
C ILE A 111 -18.59 -12.51 -8.19
N LEU A 112 -19.46 -11.66 -8.75
CA LEU A 112 -19.85 -11.73 -10.16
C LEU A 112 -18.73 -11.42 -11.17
N ARG A 113 -17.61 -10.85 -10.72
CA ARG A 113 -16.50 -10.44 -11.59
C ARG A 113 -15.33 -11.43 -11.61
N ASP A 114 -15.26 -12.28 -10.59
CA ASP A 114 -14.24 -13.32 -10.43
C ASP A 114 -14.72 -14.71 -10.93
N GLU A 115 -15.90 -14.78 -11.56
CA GLU A 115 -16.40 -15.87 -12.44
C GLU A 115 -16.35 -15.45 -13.92
#